data_AF-A0AAV8XSR5-F1
#
_entry.id   AF-A0AAV8XSR5-F1
#
_cell.length_a   1.000
_cell.length_b   1.000
_cell.length_c   1.000
_cell.angle_alpha   90.00
_cell.angle_beta   90.00
_cell.angle_gamma   90.00
#
_symmetry.space_group_name_H-M   'P 1'
#
loop_
_entity.id
_entity.type
_entity.pdbx_description
1 polymer ?
#
loop_
_entity_poly.entity_id
_entity_poly.type
_entity_poly.pdbx_seq_one_letter_code
_entity_poly.pdbx_strand_id
1 'polypeptide(L)'
;MSTASENTDCEFSPEIKMNSVHSLIEEPFCGRSLSDRIETKRLGRPTPDLNIVQIVTCKKRSFNRKFNRDVYEKNSWICGCDIRNALFCFPCLLFGGEQLWTRLGLTDLNHLGDRTKKHAGSAQHMKNVVQFTLFGRGNDATQLDTAYRRDLELHNEKVRHNRHILHILINCVRFCGAFELASREHDESLSSSNPGVFGELINFSAELDVALKEHLEKAIVFQGTSTIIQNEILQAMFSVCQEEISREIEEGDYLSVIVDETSDVSSTFQMALVFRYIVNGKPVERFWDLLAPSDYSTKTLSSVILAELEKHVKGNKKKLVSQTYDGAALLNGAFKGVQTIVKETYGYATYIHCYAHKLNLVMLNAASANKKYKKDILDTMQKVVDETSNVSTINQATGYIKILTSKSFVFWLGLFRKIMPHETFYLLHFN
;
A
#
# COMPACT_ATOMS: atom_id res chain seq x y z
N MET A 1 60.56 -51.33 -16.34
CA MET A 1 61.12 -51.52 -14.98
C MET A 1 60.76 -50.30 -14.16
N SER A 2 60.43 -50.48 -12.87
CA SER A 2 59.78 -49.55 -11.92
C SER A 2 58.26 -49.77 -11.87
N THR A 3 57.68 -50.62 -11.01
CA THR A 3 57.61 -50.77 -9.54
C THR A 3 56.73 -49.73 -8.82
N ALA A 4 55.76 -50.28 -8.10
CA ALA A 4 54.72 -49.72 -7.24
C ALA A 4 55.15 -48.70 -6.17
N SER A 5 54.18 -47.86 -5.77
CA SER A 5 53.92 -47.41 -4.39
C SER A 5 52.47 -46.89 -4.32
N GLU A 6 51.53 -47.71 -3.87
CA GLU A 6 50.95 -47.66 -2.51
C GLU A 6 49.87 -46.55 -2.36
N ASN A 7 48.61 -47.01 -2.43
CA ASN A 7 47.42 -46.27 -2.04
C ASN A 7 47.18 -46.48 -0.53
N THR A 8 47.38 -45.42 0.24
CA THR A 8 46.85 -45.15 1.58
C THR A 8 46.60 -43.64 1.57
N ASP A 9 45.40 -43.10 1.78
CA ASP A 9 44.59 -43.23 2.99
C ASP A 9 43.10 -42.98 2.70
N CYS A 10 42.27 -43.78 3.37
CA CYS A 10 40.83 -43.62 3.43
C CYS A 10 40.50 -42.64 4.58
N GLU A 11 40.25 -41.37 4.27
CA GLU A 11 39.72 -40.42 5.24
C GLU A 11 38.23 -40.72 5.52
N PHE A 12 37.97 -41.36 6.66
CA PHE A 12 36.64 -41.53 7.23
C PHE A 12 36.03 -40.15 7.56
N SER A 13 35.09 -39.68 6.75
CA SER A 13 34.13 -38.65 7.17
C SER A 13 33.07 -39.30 8.06
N PRO A 14 32.81 -38.81 9.29
CA PRO A 14 31.83 -39.43 10.17
C PRO A 14 30.43 -39.28 9.58
N GLU A 15 29.73 -40.39 9.35
CA GLU A 15 28.32 -40.42 8.93
C GLU A 15 27.47 -39.57 9.91
N ILE A 16 26.98 -38.42 9.44
CA ILE A 16 26.10 -37.56 10.22
C ILE A 16 24.76 -38.27 10.37
N LYS A 17 24.48 -38.76 11.58
CA LYS A 17 23.22 -39.44 11.88
C LYS A 17 22.04 -38.48 11.73
N MET A 18 20.94 -38.98 11.19
CA MET A 18 19.72 -38.20 10.94
C MET A 18 19.10 -37.61 12.23
N ASN A 19 19.23 -38.28 13.37
CA ASN A 19 18.76 -37.77 14.67
C ASN A 19 19.78 -36.88 15.40
N SER A 20 20.94 -36.60 14.79
CA SER A 20 21.93 -35.71 15.37
C SER A 20 21.37 -34.29 15.50
N VAL A 21 21.79 -33.59 16.55
CA VAL A 21 21.37 -32.20 16.76
C VAL A 21 21.80 -31.31 15.60
N HIS A 22 22.97 -31.58 15.02
CA HIS A 22 23.49 -30.85 13.87
C HIS A 22 22.55 -30.99 12.66
N SER A 23 22.20 -32.22 12.28
CA SER A 23 21.26 -32.49 11.18
C SER A 23 19.88 -31.86 11.43
N LEU A 24 19.38 -31.89 12.66
CA LEU A 24 18.07 -31.31 13.01
C LEU A 24 18.02 -29.78 13.01
N ILE A 25 19.19 -29.12 13.11
CA ILE A 25 19.29 -27.66 12.98
C ILE A 25 19.39 -27.25 11.51
N GLU A 26 20.13 -28.01 10.69
CA GLU A 26 20.28 -27.74 9.25
C GLU A 26 19.00 -28.04 8.47
N GLU A 27 18.38 -29.20 8.75
CA GLU A 27 17.10 -29.58 8.18
C GLU A 27 16.08 -29.82 9.31
N PRO A 28 15.23 -28.81 9.60
CA PRO A 28 14.25 -28.89 10.68
C PRO A 28 13.32 -30.09 10.54
N PHE A 29 12.93 -30.67 11.68
CA PHE A 29 12.05 -31.83 11.72
C PHE A 29 10.71 -31.63 10.96
N CYS A 30 10.21 -30.39 10.89
CA CYS A 30 9.00 -30.04 10.14
C CYS A 30 9.19 -29.97 8.60
N GLY A 31 10.44 -29.95 8.11
CA GLY A 31 10.77 -29.97 6.68
C GLY A 31 10.96 -31.39 6.12
N ARG A 32 11.18 -32.38 6.98
CA ARG A 32 11.49 -33.77 6.58
C ARG A 32 10.28 -34.57 6.12
N SER A 33 10.49 -35.66 5.38
CA SER A 33 9.41 -36.59 5.01
C SER A 33 8.84 -37.32 6.24
N LEU A 34 7.62 -37.87 6.14
CA LEU A 34 6.99 -38.59 7.25
C LEU A 34 7.80 -39.83 7.67
N SER A 35 8.38 -40.56 6.72
CA SER A 35 9.27 -41.70 6.99
C SER A 35 10.51 -41.28 7.78
N ASP A 36 11.14 -40.16 7.39
CA ASP A 36 12.36 -39.67 8.05
C ASP A 36 12.07 -39.16 9.46
N ARG A 37 10.89 -38.57 9.67
CA ARG A 37 10.44 -38.15 11.01
C ARG A 37 10.19 -39.34 11.94
N ILE A 38 9.56 -40.40 11.42
CA ILE A 38 9.31 -41.63 12.19
C ILE A 38 10.64 -42.29 12.56
N GLU A 39 11.56 -42.38 11.61
CA GLU A 39 12.88 -42.97 11.85
C GLU A 39 13.73 -42.10 12.80
N THR A 40 13.65 -40.77 12.72
CA THR A 40 14.29 -39.86 13.69
C THR A 40 13.79 -40.12 15.11
N LYS A 41 12.49 -40.37 15.30
CA LYS A 41 11.93 -40.75 16.62
C LYS A 41 12.45 -42.12 17.06
N ARG A 42 12.54 -43.09 16.15
CA ARG A 42 13.04 -44.45 16.43
C ARG A 42 14.50 -44.45 16.89
N LEU A 43 15.35 -43.65 16.24
CA LEU A 43 16.77 -43.50 16.59
C LEU A 43 16.98 -42.83 17.98
N GLY A 44 15.96 -42.14 18.49
CA GLY A 44 15.97 -41.55 19.81
C GLY A 44 16.88 -40.33 19.93
N ARG A 45 17.12 -39.89 21.16
CA ARG A 45 17.90 -38.67 21.43
C ARG A 45 19.42 -38.96 21.41
N PRO A 46 20.25 -38.11 20.77
CA PRO A 46 21.69 -38.31 20.79
C PRO A 46 22.27 -37.96 22.18
N THR A 47 23.09 -38.85 22.73
CA THR A 47 23.73 -38.70 24.05
C THR A 47 25.26 -38.85 23.97
N PRO A 48 25.95 -38.01 23.18
CA PRO A 48 27.42 -38.06 23.10
C PRO A 48 28.05 -37.60 24.41
N ASP A 49 29.27 -38.07 24.67
CA ASP A 49 30.10 -37.57 25.76
C ASP A 49 30.67 -36.20 25.37
N LEU A 50 30.27 -35.15 26.11
CA LEU A 50 30.64 -33.77 25.80
C LEU A 50 31.88 -33.34 26.61
N ASN A 51 32.74 -32.55 25.97
CA ASN A 51 33.95 -32.00 26.58
C ASN A 51 33.71 -30.58 27.11
N ILE A 52 32.64 -30.38 27.88
CA ILE A 52 32.34 -29.07 28.49
C ILE A 52 33.08 -28.95 29.82
N VAL A 53 33.95 -27.95 29.93
CA VAL A 53 34.76 -27.66 31.12
C VAL A 53 34.52 -26.20 31.52
N GLN A 54 34.11 -25.96 32.76
CA GLN A 54 33.86 -24.63 33.29
C GLN A 54 34.62 -24.43 34.60
N ILE A 55 35.47 -23.41 34.66
CA ILE A 55 36.21 -23.02 35.87
C ILE A 55 35.40 -21.95 36.59
N VAL A 56 35.12 -22.19 37.88
CA VAL A 56 34.17 -21.40 38.66
C VAL A 56 34.87 -20.92 39.91
N THR A 57 35.03 -19.61 40.04
CA THR A 57 35.74 -19.03 41.19
C THR A 57 34.73 -18.54 42.19
N CYS A 58 34.66 -19.18 43.37
CA CYS A 58 33.80 -18.74 44.46
C CYS A 58 34.66 -18.51 45.72
N LYS A 59 34.57 -17.30 46.29
CA LYS A 59 35.23 -16.92 47.56
C LYS A 59 36.70 -17.38 47.67
N LYS A 60 37.52 -17.07 46.65
CA LYS A 60 38.97 -17.37 46.53
C LYS A 60 39.36 -18.83 46.26
N ARG A 61 38.42 -19.73 45.94
CA ARG A 61 38.71 -21.10 45.46
C ARG A 61 38.14 -21.31 44.06
N SER A 62 38.93 -21.92 43.17
CA SER A 62 38.50 -22.32 41.83
C SER A 62 38.02 -23.77 41.83
N PHE A 63 36.83 -24.01 41.29
CA PHE A 63 36.25 -25.32 41.10
C PHE A 63 36.17 -25.62 39.61
N ASN A 64 36.69 -26.78 39.20
CA ASN A 64 36.56 -27.26 37.83
C ASN A 64 35.29 -28.12 37.73
N ARG A 65 34.29 -27.66 37.00
CA ARG A 65 33.10 -28.44 36.66
C ARG A 65 33.27 -29.00 35.26
N LYS A 66 33.17 -30.32 35.14
CA LYS A 66 33.14 -31.03 33.86
C LYS A 66 31.76 -31.61 33.63
N PHE A 67 31.40 -31.77 32.35
CA PHE A 67 30.20 -32.52 31.98
C PHE A 67 30.24 -33.93 32.59
N ASN A 68 29.09 -34.38 33.09
CA ASN A 68 28.90 -35.74 33.59
C ASN A 68 27.67 -36.33 32.88
N ARG A 69 27.80 -37.56 32.39
CA ARG A 69 26.76 -38.31 31.69
C ARG A 69 25.48 -38.50 32.51
N ASP A 70 25.56 -38.45 33.84
CA ASP A 70 24.41 -38.48 34.76
C ASP A 70 23.34 -37.42 34.42
N VAL A 71 23.73 -36.33 33.75
CA VAL A 71 22.79 -35.29 33.28
C VAL A 71 21.73 -35.87 32.33
N TYR A 72 22.11 -36.80 31.46
CA TYR A 72 21.19 -37.47 30.53
C TYR A 72 20.28 -38.46 31.23
N GLU A 73 20.73 -39.08 32.31
CA GLU A 73 19.93 -40.03 33.10
C GLU A 73 18.90 -39.29 33.96
N LYS A 74 19.33 -38.21 34.60
CA LYS A 74 18.45 -37.34 35.42
C LYS A 74 17.41 -36.60 34.58
N ASN A 75 17.67 -36.38 33.29
CA ASN A 75 16.78 -35.64 32.40
C ASN A 75 16.59 -36.39 31.08
N SER A 76 15.50 -37.15 30.99
CA SER A 76 15.15 -37.98 29.82
C SER A 76 14.83 -37.20 28.54
N TRP A 77 14.81 -35.88 28.58
CA TRP A 77 14.58 -35.01 27.42
C TRP A 77 15.85 -34.31 26.93
N ILE A 78 16.95 -34.34 27.69
CA ILE A 78 18.22 -33.68 27.30
C ILE A 78 18.99 -34.54 26.30
N CYS A 79 19.49 -33.89 25.25
CA CYS A 79 20.43 -34.46 24.29
C CYS A 79 21.69 -33.59 24.16
N GLY A 80 22.74 -34.15 23.58
CA GLY A 80 24.01 -33.44 23.33
C GLY A 80 24.33 -33.31 21.86
N CYS A 81 25.13 -32.30 21.52
CA CYS A 81 25.78 -32.15 20.21
C CYS A 81 27.29 -32.10 20.43
N ASP A 82 28.01 -33.05 19.86
CA ASP A 82 29.48 -33.14 19.86
C ASP A 82 30.12 -32.01 19.05
N ILE A 83 29.59 -31.73 17.85
CA ILE A 83 30.07 -30.65 16.96
C ILE A 83 29.98 -29.28 17.64
N ARG A 84 28.85 -29.01 18.31
CA ARG A 84 28.62 -27.74 19.03
C ARG A 84 29.09 -27.77 20.49
N ASN A 85 29.52 -28.93 20.98
CA ASN A 85 29.89 -29.21 22.37
C ASN A 85 28.91 -28.59 23.40
N ALA A 86 27.61 -28.83 23.23
CA ALA A 86 26.56 -28.19 24.03
C ALA A 86 25.32 -29.10 24.24
N LEU A 87 24.52 -28.78 25.27
CA LEU A 87 23.29 -29.50 25.64
C LEU A 87 22.05 -28.86 25.03
N PHE A 88 21.09 -29.69 24.61
CA PHE A 88 19.85 -29.30 23.95
C PHE A 88 18.65 -30.08 24.54
N CYS A 89 17.44 -29.66 24.20
CA CYS A 89 16.22 -30.36 24.55
C CYS A 89 15.66 -31.08 23.33
N PHE A 90 15.66 -32.41 23.33
CA PHE A 90 15.30 -33.19 22.15
C PHE A 90 13.85 -32.96 21.68
N PRO A 91 12.81 -32.99 22.55
CA PRO A 91 11.45 -32.65 22.12
C PRO A 91 11.31 -31.22 21.58
N CYS A 92 11.96 -30.24 22.22
CA CYS A 92 11.89 -28.84 21.77
C CYS A 92 12.69 -28.61 20.47
N LEU A 93 13.74 -29.39 20.22
CA LEU A 93 14.49 -29.36 18.98
C LEU A 93 13.61 -29.82 17.79
N LEU A 94 12.73 -30.79 18.02
CA LEU A 94 11.83 -31.33 17.00
C LEU A 94 10.59 -30.45 16.75
N PHE A 95 10.02 -29.87 17.80
CA PHE A 95 8.73 -29.16 17.72
C PHE A 95 8.81 -27.64 17.95
N GLY A 96 10.03 -27.11 18.14
CA GLY A 96 10.28 -25.68 18.39
C GLY A 96 10.19 -25.30 19.86
N GLY A 97 10.84 -24.20 20.25
CA GLY A 97 10.86 -23.72 21.62
C GLY A 97 11.90 -22.63 21.86
N GLU A 98 12.33 -22.47 23.11
CA GLU A 98 13.33 -21.48 23.50
C GLU A 98 14.64 -21.65 22.73
N GLN A 99 15.19 -20.54 22.21
CA GLN A 99 16.41 -20.52 21.37
C GLN A 99 17.62 -21.18 22.05
N LEU A 100 17.72 -21.04 23.37
CA LEU A 100 18.79 -21.64 24.18
C LEU A 100 18.82 -23.18 24.05
N TRP A 101 17.66 -23.83 24.00
CA TRP A 101 17.52 -25.29 24.00
C TRP A 101 17.40 -25.91 22.61
N THR A 102 17.34 -25.08 21.57
CA THR A 102 17.04 -25.49 20.19
C THR A 102 18.11 -25.07 19.19
N ARG A 103 18.66 -23.85 19.28
CA ARG A 103 19.68 -23.34 18.34
C ARG A 103 21.03 -23.09 18.99
N LEU A 104 21.07 -22.40 20.13
CA LEU A 104 22.33 -21.97 20.75
C LEU A 104 23.03 -23.10 21.50
N GLY A 105 22.28 -23.88 22.26
CA GLY A 105 22.81 -24.92 23.14
C GLY A 105 23.23 -24.36 24.50
N LEU A 106 23.10 -25.18 25.54
CA LEU A 106 23.48 -24.86 26.90
C LEU A 106 24.88 -25.41 27.22
N THR A 107 25.80 -24.53 27.58
CA THR A 107 27.17 -24.86 28.02
C THR A 107 27.43 -24.50 29.49
N ASP A 108 26.54 -23.73 30.11
CA ASP A 108 26.68 -23.27 31.51
C ASP A 108 26.27 -24.36 32.50
N LEU A 109 27.26 -25.12 32.96
CA LEU A 109 27.09 -26.23 33.91
C LEU A 109 26.81 -25.74 35.33
N ASN A 110 27.13 -24.48 35.68
CA ASN A 110 26.87 -23.93 37.01
C ASN A 110 25.39 -23.78 37.31
N HIS A 111 24.62 -23.28 36.33
CA HIS A 111 23.18 -23.02 36.47
C HIS A 111 22.33 -24.11 35.81
N LEU A 112 22.94 -25.24 35.42
CA LEU A 112 22.26 -26.33 34.73
C LEU A 112 21.06 -26.85 35.53
N GLY A 113 21.19 -27.02 36.85
CA GLY A 113 20.10 -27.50 37.71
C GLY A 113 18.88 -26.58 37.73
N ASP A 114 19.09 -25.26 37.80
CA ASP A 114 17.98 -24.29 37.84
C ASP A 114 17.34 -24.11 36.47
N ARG A 115 18.17 -24.08 35.40
CA ARG A 115 17.69 -23.96 34.02
C ARG A 115 16.91 -25.19 33.57
N THR A 116 17.33 -26.40 33.96
CA THR A 116 16.60 -27.64 33.66
C THR A 116 15.26 -27.69 34.37
N LYS A 117 15.19 -27.34 35.67
CA LYS A 117 13.91 -27.25 36.40
C LYS A 117 12.95 -26.24 35.78
N LYS A 118 13.44 -25.03 35.46
CA LYS A 118 12.63 -23.98 34.84
C LYS A 118 12.12 -24.40 33.45
N HIS A 119 12.98 -24.99 32.63
CA HIS A 119 12.60 -25.45 31.29
C HIS A 119 11.60 -26.60 31.34
N ALA A 120 11.83 -27.60 32.19
CA ALA A 120 10.95 -28.75 32.37
C ALA A 120 9.54 -28.34 32.82
N GLY A 121 9.43 -27.29 33.65
CA GLY A 121 8.14 -26.73 34.08
C GLY A 121 7.45 -25.81 33.06
N SER A 122 8.08 -25.52 31.91
CA SER A 122 7.48 -24.62 30.92
C SER A 122 6.34 -25.29 30.14
N ALA A 123 5.25 -24.56 29.91
CA ALA A 123 4.09 -25.07 29.18
C ALA A 123 4.47 -25.57 27.77
N GLN A 124 5.36 -24.86 27.09
CA GLN A 124 5.85 -25.24 25.76
C GLN A 124 6.63 -26.56 25.78
N HIS A 125 7.52 -26.76 26.76
CA HIS A 125 8.24 -28.02 26.92
C HIS A 125 7.29 -29.19 27.17
N MET A 126 6.34 -29.03 28.12
CA MET A 126 5.36 -30.08 28.42
C MET A 126 4.52 -30.45 27.19
N LYS A 127 4.07 -29.45 26.43
CA LYS A 127 3.37 -29.67 25.15
C LYS A 127 4.22 -30.48 24.17
N ASN A 128 5.50 -30.12 24.01
CA ASN A 128 6.42 -30.81 23.11
C ASN A 128 6.74 -32.25 23.56
N VAL A 129 6.85 -32.50 24.87
CA VAL A 129 7.05 -33.85 25.43
C VAL A 129 5.85 -34.74 25.17
N VAL A 130 4.64 -34.22 25.38
CA VAL A 130 3.39 -34.94 25.06
C VAL A 130 3.34 -35.22 23.55
N GLN A 131 3.57 -34.21 22.71
CA GLN A 131 3.60 -34.36 21.26
C GLN A 131 4.64 -35.39 20.80
N PHE A 132 5.86 -35.35 21.34
CA PHE A 132 6.90 -36.34 21.06
C PHE A 132 6.47 -37.77 21.43
N THR A 133 5.81 -37.94 22.58
CA THR A 133 5.35 -39.25 23.06
C THR A 133 4.26 -39.82 22.16
N LEU A 134 3.31 -38.98 21.74
CA LEU A 134 2.18 -39.35 20.88
C LEU A 134 2.56 -39.54 19.41
N PHE A 135 3.62 -38.88 18.93
CA PHE A 135 4.04 -38.92 17.52
C PHE A 135 4.25 -40.37 17.00
N GLY A 136 3.49 -40.82 16.01
CA GLY A 136 3.61 -42.18 15.47
C GLY A 136 2.94 -43.30 16.28
N ARG A 137 2.23 -42.99 17.37
CA ARG A 137 1.22 -43.89 17.96
C ARG A 137 -0.08 -43.66 17.20
N GLY A 138 -0.53 -44.68 16.48
CA GLY A 138 -1.42 -44.61 15.31
C GLY A 138 -2.84 -44.08 15.46
N ASN A 139 -3.16 -43.21 16.42
CA ASN A 139 -4.50 -42.62 16.57
C ASN A 139 -4.56 -41.08 16.57
N ASP A 140 -3.44 -40.34 16.66
CA ASP A 140 -3.46 -38.86 16.83
C ASP A 140 -2.86 -38.05 15.66
N ALA A 141 -2.27 -38.69 14.65
CA ALA A 141 -1.92 -37.99 13.41
C ALA A 141 -3.18 -37.40 12.76
N THR A 142 -4.34 -38.03 12.95
CA THR A 142 -5.65 -37.52 12.53
C THR A 142 -6.20 -36.45 13.46
N GLN A 143 -6.02 -36.52 14.79
CA GLN A 143 -6.58 -35.54 15.73
C GLN A 143 -5.87 -34.18 15.71
N LEU A 144 -4.53 -34.17 15.69
CA LEU A 144 -3.75 -32.92 15.56
C LEU A 144 -3.94 -32.28 14.19
N ASP A 145 -4.06 -33.10 13.14
CA ASP A 145 -4.41 -32.66 11.79
C ASP A 145 -5.86 -32.16 11.72
N THR A 146 -6.81 -32.73 12.46
CA THR A 146 -8.19 -32.21 12.52
C THR A 146 -8.31 -30.90 13.32
N ALA A 147 -7.56 -30.72 14.40
CA ALA A 147 -7.55 -29.47 15.15
C ALA A 147 -6.92 -28.34 14.32
N TYR A 148 -5.79 -28.63 13.67
CA TYR A 148 -5.16 -27.70 12.74
C TYR A 148 -6.05 -27.39 11.53
N ARG A 149 -6.70 -28.41 10.93
CA ARG A 149 -7.68 -28.21 9.84
C ARG A 149 -8.88 -27.39 10.31
N ARG A 150 -9.40 -27.64 11.51
CA ARG A 150 -10.49 -26.84 12.11
C ARG A 150 -10.07 -25.40 12.35
N ASP A 151 -8.86 -25.16 12.85
CA ASP A 151 -8.34 -23.80 13.04
C ASP A 151 -8.15 -23.08 11.70
N LEU A 152 -7.68 -23.78 10.67
CA LEU A 152 -7.61 -23.26 9.29
C LEU A 152 -9.01 -22.98 8.71
N GLU A 153 -9.97 -23.86 8.94
CA GLU A 153 -11.37 -23.69 8.52
C GLU A 153 -11.98 -22.46 9.18
N LEU A 154 -11.87 -22.32 10.50
CA LEU A 154 -12.33 -21.16 11.26
C LEU A 154 -11.64 -19.87 10.81
N HIS A 155 -10.33 -19.93 10.54
CA HIS A 155 -9.60 -18.79 9.98
C HIS A 155 -10.14 -18.40 8.60
N ASN A 156 -10.33 -19.38 7.70
CA ASN A 156 -10.85 -19.16 6.36
C ASN A 156 -12.31 -18.66 6.37
N GLU A 157 -13.13 -19.13 7.31
CA GLU A 157 -14.49 -18.62 7.55
C GLU A 157 -14.44 -17.15 7.99
N LYS A 158 -13.57 -16.81 8.93
CA LYS A 158 -13.37 -15.43 9.36
C LYS A 158 -12.87 -14.53 8.22
N VAL A 159 -11.94 -15.02 7.39
CA VAL A 159 -11.47 -14.29 6.20
C VAL A 159 -12.60 -14.08 5.20
N ARG A 160 -13.41 -15.12 4.93
CA ARG A 160 -14.59 -15.02 4.05
C ARG A 160 -15.60 -14.00 4.57
N HIS A 161 -15.92 -14.07 5.86
CA HIS A 161 -16.81 -13.11 6.51
C HIS A 161 -16.28 -11.68 6.40
N ASN A 162 -15.02 -11.43 6.77
CA ASN A 162 -14.41 -10.10 6.68
C ASN A 162 -14.39 -9.55 5.24
N ARG A 163 -14.09 -10.39 4.25
CA ARG A 163 -14.13 -10.00 2.84
C ARG A 163 -15.54 -9.64 2.38
N HIS A 164 -16.55 -10.38 2.84
CA HIS A 164 -17.96 -10.09 2.56
C HIS A 164 -18.37 -8.73 3.11
N ILE A 165 -18.03 -8.44 4.37
CA ILE A 165 -18.29 -7.13 4.98
C ILE A 165 -17.60 -6.01 4.20
N LEU A 166 -16.30 -6.16 3.91
CA LEU A 166 -15.54 -5.16 3.18
C LEU A 166 -16.11 -4.92 1.77
N HIS A 167 -16.58 -5.97 1.09
CA HIS A 167 -17.24 -5.86 -0.20
C HIS A 167 -18.51 -4.99 -0.14
N ILE A 168 -19.33 -5.13 0.91
CA ILE A 168 -20.50 -4.28 1.10
C ILE A 168 -20.08 -2.82 1.33
N LEU A 169 -19.09 -2.57 2.20
CA LEU A 169 -18.59 -1.22 2.46
C LEU A 169 -18.07 -0.55 1.18
N ILE A 170 -17.31 -1.27 0.36
CA ILE A 170 -16.81 -0.79 -0.94
C ILE A 170 -17.99 -0.45 -1.86
N ASN A 171 -19.04 -1.27 -1.89
CA ASN A 171 -20.23 -0.98 -2.70
C ASN A 171 -20.97 0.27 -2.22
N CYS A 172 -21.05 0.53 -0.92
CA CYS A 172 -21.60 1.77 -0.40
C CYS A 172 -20.77 2.99 -0.84
N VAL A 173 -19.44 2.92 -0.74
CA VAL A 173 -18.55 4.00 -1.25
C VAL A 173 -18.74 4.21 -2.75
N ARG A 174 -18.78 3.11 -3.51
CA ARG A 174 -19.00 3.14 -4.96
C ARG A 174 -20.35 3.75 -5.32
N PHE A 175 -21.39 3.46 -4.54
CA PHE A 175 -22.70 4.06 -4.71
C PHE A 175 -22.62 5.57 -4.51
N CYS A 176 -22.03 6.05 -3.40
CA CYS A 176 -21.85 7.48 -3.17
C CYS A 176 -21.11 8.15 -4.35
N GLY A 177 -20.03 7.55 -4.82
CA GLY A 177 -19.26 8.07 -5.97
C GLY A 177 -20.05 8.06 -7.28
N ALA A 178 -20.81 7.01 -7.57
CA ALA A 178 -21.58 6.89 -8.82
C ALA A 178 -22.74 7.90 -8.93
N PHE A 179 -23.27 8.35 -7.79
CA PHE A 179 -24.34 9.33 -7.71
C PHE A 179 -23.85 10.73 -7.29
N GLU A 180 -22.54 10.94 -7.23
CA GLU A 180 -21.92 12.23 -6.82
C GLU A 180 -22.42 12.72 -5.44
N LEU A 181 -22.73 11.78 -4.55
CA LEU A 181 -23.23 12.08 -3.21
C LEU A 181 -22.07 12.32 -2.26
N ALA A 182 -22.19 13.37 -1.44
CA ALA A 182 -21.31 13.56 -0.31
C ALA A 182 -21.43 12.33 0.61
N SER A 183 -20.33 11.61 0.78
CA SER A 183 -20.30 10.44 1.67
C SER A 183 -20.51 10.83 3.14
N ARG A 184 -20.10 12.05 3.49
CA ARG A 184 -20.07 12.61 4.84
C ARG A 184 -20.84 13.92 4.93
N GLU A 185 -21.36 14.20 6.11
CA GLU A 185 -21.81 15.52 6.51
C GLU A 185 -20.97 16.06 7.67
N HIS A 186 -21.24 17.30 8.11
CA HIS A 186 -20.48 17.94 9.18
C HIS A 186 -20.61 17.22 10.55
N ASP A 187 -21.64 16.40 10.75
CA ASP A 187 -21.87 15.64 11.99
C ASP A 187 -22.33 14.20 11.68
N GLU A 188 -21.42 13.24 11.86
CA GLU A 188 -21.68 11.80 11.69
C GLU A 188 -22.08 11.10 13.01
N SER A 189 -22.38 11.87 14.08
CA SER A 189 -22.81 11.27 15.34
C SER A 189 -24.16 10.58 15.21
N LEU A 190 -24.40 9.54 16.01
CA LEU A 190 -25.69 8.84 16.07
C LEU A 190 -26.87 9.77 16.47
N SER A 191 -26.57 10.92 17.07
CA SER A 191 -27.54 11.95 17.46
C SER A 191 -27.78 13.01 16.38
N SER A 192 -27.03 12.99 15.28
CA SER A 192 -27.19 13.97 14.22
C SER A 192 -28.48 13.70 13.44
N SER A 193 -29.11 14.78 12.98
CA SER A 193 -30.31 14.69 12.13
C SER A 193 -29.98 14.17 10.72
N ASN A 194 -28.70 14.10 10.35
CA ASN A 194 -28.24 13.66 9.06
C ASN A 194 -26.79 13.12 9.19
N PRO A 195 -26.62 11.84 9.55
CA PRO A 195 -25.31 11.26 9.87
C PRO A 195 -24.43 11.01 8.62
N GLY A 196 -24.90 11.42 7.44
CA GLY A 196 -24.22 11.23 6.16
C GLY A 196 -24.68 9.99 5.40
N VAL A 197 -24.73 10.12 4.07
CA VAL A 197 -25.27 9.11 3.15
C VAL A 197 -24.58 7.75 3.29
N PHE A 198 -23.27 7.74 3.54
CA PHE A 198 -22.53 6.48 3.69
C PHE A 198 -22.99 5.66 4.90
N GLY A 199 -23.18 6.30 6.05
CA GLY A 199 -23.64 5.64 7.26
C GLY A 199 -25.05 5.08 7.11
N GLU A 200 -25.95 5.86 6.50
CA GLU A 200 -27.32 5.41 6.20
C GLU A 200 -27.35 4.24 5.22
N LEU A 201 -26.52 4.26 4.18
CA LEU A 201 -26.41 3.13 3.24
C LEU A 201 -25.91 1.85 3.91
N ILE A 202 -24.99 1.95 4.86
CA ILE A 202 -24.55 0.78 5.64
C ILE A 202 -25.70 0.25 6.49
N ASN A 203 -26.42 1.14 7.19
CA ASN A 203 -27.56 0.74 8.02
C ASN A 203 -28.65 0.07 7.19
N PHE A 204 -29.00 0.65 6.05
CA PHE A 204 -29.92 0.05 5.09
C PHE A 204 -29.42 -1.30 4.57
N SER A 205 -28.13 -1.40 4.24
CA SER A 205 -27.53 -2.67 3.81
C SER A 205 -27.58 -3.74 4.92
N ALA A 206 -27.47 -3.35 6.19
CA ALA A 206 -27.58 -4.25 7.33
C ALA A 206 -29.01 -4.76 7.56
N GLU A 207 -30.04 -4.04 7.11
CA GLU A 207 -31.41 -4.57 7.11
C GLU A 207 -31.59 -5.73 6.11
N LEU A 208 -30.79 -5.73 5.04
CA LEU A 208 -30.83 -6.73 3.98
C LEU A 208 -29.84 -7.89 4.22
N ASP A 209 -28.72 -7.62 4.89
CA ASP A 209 -27.63 -8.57 5.11
C ASP A 209 -27.42 -8.88 6.60
N VAL A 210 -27.85 -10.08 7.00
CA VAL A 210 -27.75 -10.56 8.38
C VAL A 210 -26.29 -10.62 8.86
N ALA A 211 -25.35 -10.97 7.98
CA ALA A 211 -23.94 -11.05 8.35
C ALA A 211 -23.35 -9.66 8.64
N LEU A 212 -23.74 -8.64 7.86
CA LEU A 212 -23.38 -7.25 8.14
C LEU A 212 -24.02 -6.76 9.44
N LYS A 213 -25.29 -7.04 9.66
CA LYS A 213 -25.96 -6.67 10.92
C LYS A 213 -25.25 -7.25 12.14
N GLU A 214 -24.99 -8.55 12.13
CA GLU A 214 -24.26 -9.20 13.22
C GLU A 214 -22.85 -8.65 13.39
N HIS A 215 -22.18 -8.29 12.29
CA HIS A 215 -20.86 -7.67 12.34
C HIS A 215 -20.91 -6.31 13.04
N LEU A 216 -21.84 -5.43 12.65
CA LEU A 216 -21.98 -4.10 13.24
C LEU A 216 -22.31 -4.17 14.75
N GLU A 217 -23.12 -5.16 15.17
CA GLU A 217 -23.49 -5.35 16.58
C GLU A 217 -22.35 -5.94 17.44
N LYS A 218 -21.55 -6.87 16.87
CA LYS A 218 -20.55 -7.65 17.63
C LYS A 218 -19.13 -7.12 17.50
N ALA A 219 -18.81 -6.35 16.45
CA ALA A 219 -17.44 -5.95 16.18
C ALA A 219 -16.95 -4.87 17.14
N ILE A 220 -15.85 -5.18 17.82
CA ILE A 220 -15.19 -4.26 18.79
C ILE A 220 -14.05 -3.47 18.11
N VAL A 221 -13.35 -4.08 17.15
CA VAL A 221 -12.10 -3.53 16.58
C VAL A 221 -12.32 -2.87 15.23
N PHE A 222 -13.12 -3.49 14.35
CA PHE A 222 -13.39 -2.99 13.01
C PHE A 222 -14.88 -3.03 12.76
N GLN A 223 -15.55 -1.88 12.83
CA GLN A 223 -16.96 -1.74 12.44
C GLN A 223 -17.11 -1.32 10.97
N GLY A 224 -16.05 -0.77 10.36
CA GLY A 224 -16.06 -0.35 8.96
C GLY A 224 -16.69 1.03 8.70
N THR A 225 -17.28 1.66 9.71
CA THR A 225 -18.08 2.89 9.58
C THR A 225 -17.30 4.18 9.83
N SER A 226 -16.11 4.11 10.45
CA SER A 226 -15.36 5.31 10.83
C SER A 226 -14.80 6.08 9.62
N THR A 227 -14.63 7.39 9.78
CA THR A 227 -14.02 8.27 8.76
C THR A 227 -12.64 7.80 8.31
N ILE A 228 -11.85 7.25 9.23
CA ILE A 228 -10.51 6.71 8.94
C ILE A 228 -10.63 5.53 7.97
N ILE A 229 -11.50 4.55 8.27
CA ILE A 229 -11.67 3.37 7.43
C ILE A 229 -12.26 3.76 6.07
N GLN A 230 -13.21 4.68 6.04
CA GLN A 230 -13.74 5.22 4.78
C GLN A 230 -12.64 5.83 3.90
N ASN A 231 -11.72 6.62 4.49
CA ASN A 231 -10.57 7.17 3.76
C ASN A 231 -9.61 6.08 3.28
N GLU A 232 -9.34 5.06 4.10
CA GLU A 232 -8.51 3.91 3.71
C GLU A 232 -9.13 3.12 2.54
N ILE A 233 -10.46 2.91 2.56
CA ILE A 233 -11.19 2.27 1.45
C ILE A 233 -11.09 3.12 0.19
N LEU A 234 -11.33 4.43 0.29
CA LEU A 234 -11.20 5.36 -0.84
C LEU A 234 -9.79 5.34 -1.42
N GLN A 235 -8.76 5.38 -0.57
CA GLN A 235 -7.36 5.32 -0.98
C GLN A 235 -7.02 3.98 -1.65
N ALA A 236 -7.54 2.87 -1.14
CA ALA A 236 -7.34 1.55 -1.74
C ALA A 236 -8.02 1.45 -3.11
N MET A 237 -9.26 1.91 -3.23
CA MET A 237 -9.98 1.99 -4.51
C MET A 237 -9.23 2.87 -5.51
N PHE A 238 -8.74 4.03 -5.05
CA PHE A 238 -7.98 4.95 -5.89
C PHE A 238 -6.65 4.35 -6.36
N SER A 239 -5.95 3.63 -5.48
CA SER A 239 -4.70 2.93 -5.83
C SER A 239 -4.92 1.87 -6.92
N VAL A 240 -6.01 1.10 -6.83
CA VAL A 240 -6.40 0.14 -7.88
C VAL A 240 -6.68 0.84 -9.22
N CYS A 241 -7.35 1.99 -9.19
CA CYS A 241 -7.55 2.80 -10.40
C CYS A 241 -6.21 3.31 -10.98
N GLN A 242 -5.28 3.75 -10.13
CA GLN A 242 -3.95 4.20 -10.56
C GLN A 242 -3.11 3.06 -11.15
N GLU A 243 -3.19 1.85 -10.59
CA GLU A 243 -2.55 0.65 -11.15
C GLU A 243 -3.08 0.33 -12.54
N GLU A 244 -4.41 0.38 -12.72
CA GLU A 244 -5.08 0.17 -14.00
C GLU A 244 -4.62 1.21 -15.04
N ILE A 245 -4.69 2.50 -14.69
CA ILE A 245 -4.26 3.61 -15.54
C ILE A 245 -2.78 3.45 -15.91
N SER A 246 -1.94 3.09 -14.95
CA SER A 246 -0.51 2.86 -15.19
C SER A 246 -0.29 1.75 -16.20
N ARG A 247 -1.02 0.64 -16.08
CA ARG A 247 -0.95 -0.47 -17.03
C ARG A 247 -1.40 -0.05 -18.43
N GLU A 248 -2.54 0.65 -18.55
CA GLU A 248 -3.02 1.16 -19.85
C GLU A 248 -2.00 2.12 -20.48
N ILE A 249 -1.38 3.01 -19.69
CA ILE A 249 -0.31 3.90 -20.17
C ILE A 249 0.92 3.12 -20.61
N GLU A 250 1.32 2.08 -19.87
CA GLU A 250 2.49 1.26 -20.20
C GLU A 250 2.33 0.54 -21.54
N GLU A 251 1.14 0.02 -21.82
CA GLU A 251 0.78 -0.62 -23.10
C GLU A 251 0.75 0.38 -24.27
N GLY A 252 0.47 1.66 -24.01
CA GLY A 252 0.41 2.71 -25.03
C GLY A 252 1.79 3.26 -25.45
N ASP A 253 1.90 3.63 -26.72
CA ASP A 253 3.13 4.26 -27.27
C ASP A 253 3.30 5.72 -26.86
N TYR A 254 2.18 6.42 -26.63
CA TYR A 254 2.14 7.86 -26.45
C TYR A 254 1.32 8.27 -25.24
N LEU A 255 1.77 9.32 -24.59
CA LEU A 255 1.16 9.93 -23.42
C LEU A 255 1.06 11.45 -23.62
N SER A 256 -0.03 12.02 -23.14
CA SER A 256 -0.22 13.45 -22.99
C SER A 256 -0.60 13.75 -21.55
N VAL A 257 -0.14 14.90 -21.04
CA VAL A 257 -0.52 15.40 -19.72
C VAL A 257 -1.36 16.66 -19.85
N ILE A 258 -2.39 16.76 -19.03
CA ILE A 258 -3.23 17.93 -18.86
C ILE A 258 -3.16 18.27 -17.38
N VAL A 259 -2.78 19.50 -17.06
CA VAL A 259 -2.72 19.98 -15.69
C VAL A 259 -3.53 21.26 -15.59
N ASP A 260 -4.46 21.28 -14.64
CA ASP A 260 -5.31 22.43 -14.36
C ASP A 260 -5.13 22.89 -12.91
N GLU A 261 -5.07 24.20 -12.71
CA GLU A 261 -4.98 24.78 -11.38
C GLU A 261 -6.37 24.84 -10.76
N THR A 262 -6.47 24.39 -9.52
CA THR A 262 -7.72 24.49 -8.76
C THR A 262 -7.42 24.99 -7.36
N SER A 263 -8.37 25.72 -6.77
CA SER A 263 -8.28 26.19 -5.38
C SER A 263 -9.35 25.47 -4.59
N ASP A 264 -8.96 24.83 -3.49
CA ASP A 264 -9.94 24.18 -2.62
C ASP A 264 -10.78 25.23 -1.86
N VAL A 265 -11.80 24.76 -1.14
CA VAL A 265 -12.67 25.59 -0.30
C VAL A 265 -11.93 26.33 0.83
N SER A 266 -10.74 25.87 1.21
CA SER A 266 -9.87 26.51 2.20
C SER A 266 -8.84 27.47 1.59
N SER A 267 -8.95 27.77 0.28
CA SER A 267 -8.01 28.59 -0.50
C SER A 267 -6.60 28.02 -0.59
N THR A 268 -6.46 26.71 -0.41
CA THR A 268 -5.20 26.01 -0.66
C THR A 268 -5.07 25.66 -2.14
N PHE A 269 -3.86 25.85 -2.65
CA PHE A 269 -3.52 25.63 -4.05
C PHE A 269 -3.39 24.12 -4.34
N GLN A 270 -4.07 23.64 -5.37
CA GLN A 270 -4.00 22.26 -5.84
C GLN A 270 -3.91 22.22 -7.37
N MET A 271 -3.39 21.13 -7.92
CA MET A 271 -3.34 20.89 -9.35
C MET A 271 -3.99 19.56 -9.69
N ALA A 272 -5.01 19.58 -10.52
CA ALA A 272 -5.58 18.37 -11.09
C ALA A 272 -4.68 17.89 -12.22
N LEU A 273 -4.16 16.67 -12.11
CA LEU A 273 -3.37 16.04 -13.15
C LEU A 273 -4.21 14.96 -13.85
N VAL A 274 -4.28 15.06 -15.18
CA VAL A 274 -5.03 14.15 -16.04
C VAL A 274 -4.09 13.63 -17.11
N PHE A 275 -4.10 12.32 -17.32
CA PHE A 275 -3.41 11.69 -18.44
C PHE A 275 -4.36 11.44 -19.60
N ARG A 276 -3.86 11.67 -20.81
CA ARG A 276 -4.56 11.36 -22.05
C ARG A 276 -3.70 10.44 -22.90
N TYR A 277 -4.26 9.32 -23.32
CA TYR A 277 -3.58 8.28 -24.11
C TYR A 277 -4.60 7.48 -24.93
N ILE A 278 -4.14 6.48 -25.67
CA ILE A 278 -4.99 5.67 -26.56
C ILE A 278 -5.24 4.30 -25.94
N VAL A 279 -6.52 3.92 -25.82
CA VAL A 279 -6.95 2.56 -25.47
C VAL A 279 -7.84 2.06 -26.59
N ASN A 280 -7.52 0.89 -27.16
CA ASN A 280 -8.28 0.27 -28.26
C ASN A 280 -8.53 1.25 -29.44
N GLY A 281 -7.52 2.03 -29.81
CA GLY A 281 -7.58 3.00 -30.91
C GLY A 281 -8.38 4.27 -30.62
N LYS A 282 -8.89 4.47 -29.40
CA LYS A 282 -9.63 5.67 -28.99
C LYS A 282 -8.87 6.47 -27.93
N PRO A 283 -8.88 7.81 -28.01
CA PRO A 283 -8.35 8.64 -26.94
C PRO A 283 -9.22 8.52 -25.69
N VAL A 284 -8.57 8.29 -24.56
CA VAL A 284 -9.17 8.32 -23.23
C VAL A 284 -8.46 9.37 -22.38
N GLU A 285 -9.22 9.99 -21.47
CA GLU A 285 -8.71 10.94 -20.49
C GLU A 285 -9.00 10.36 -19.10
N ARG A 286 -7.96 10.24 -18.27
CA ARG A 286 -8.03 9.63 -16.94
C ARG A 286 -7.44 10.58 -15.92
N PHE A 287 -8.25 10.93 -14.94
CA PHE A 287 -7.77 11.63 -13.75
C PHE A 287 -6.70 10.78 -13.05
N TRP A 288 -5.57 11.39 -12.75
CA TRP A 288 -4.44 10.72 -12.10
C TRP A 288 -4.37 11.06 -10.61
N ASP A 289 -4.36 12.36 -10.27
CA ASP A 289 -4.25 12.84 -8.89
C ASP A 289 -4.57 14.32 -8.74
N LEU A 290 -4.88 14.74 -7.51
CA LEU A 290 -4.91 16.12 -7.06
C LEU A 290 -3.61 16.42 -6.30
N LEU A 291 -2.67 17.01 -7.01
CA LEU A 291 -1.36 17.34 -6.46
C LEU A 291 -1.50 18.57 -5.56
N ALA A 292 -0.86 18.52 -4.39
CA ALA A 292 -0.79 19.63 -3.44
C ALA A 292 0.67 20.13 -3.29
N PRO A 293 1.16 20.98 -4.21
CA PRO A 293 2.49 21.57 -4.10
C PRO A 293 2.67 22.39 -2.83
N SER A 294 3.88 22.41 -2.27
CA SER A 294 4.20 23.20 -1.07
C SER A 294 4.16 24.71 -1.30
N ASP A 295 4.38 25.15 -2.53
CA ASP A 295 4.34 26.55 -2.94
C ASP A 295 3.96 26.69 -4.42
N TYR A 296 3.69 27.92 -4.82
CA TYR A 296 3.28 28.29 -6.17
C TYR A 296 4.45 28.74 -7.06
N SER A 297 5.66 28.23 -6.81
CA SER A 297 6.82 28.55 -7.65
C SER A 297 6.92 27.62 -8.85
N THR A 298 7.31 28.15 -10.02
CA THR A 298 7.50 27.35 -11.23
C THR A 298 8.38 26.12 -11.03
N LYS A 299 9.41 26.24 -10.18
CA LYS A 299 10.32 25.13 -9.87
C LYS A 299 9.57 24.00 -9.15
N THR A 300 8.80 24.32 -8.12
CA THR A 300 8.03 23.34 -7.36
C THR A 300 6.98 22.69 -8.25
N LEU A 301 6.16 23.48 -8.96
CA LEU A 301 5.13 22.95 -9.87
C LEU A 301 5.72 22.01 -10.93
N SER A 302 6.81 22.42 -11.58
CA SER A 302 7.48 21.59 -12.59
C SER A 302 8.04 20.31 -11.97
N SER A 303 8.64 20.38 -10.79
CA SER A 303 9.22 19.20 -10.13
C SER A 303 8.16 18.15 -9.78
N VAL A 304 7.00 18.57 -9.29
CA VAL A 304 5.89 17.65 -8.97
C VAL A 304 5.35 17.00 -10.24
N ILE A 305 5.09 17.79 -11.29
CA ILE A 305 4.62 17.27 -12.58
C ILE A 305 5.64 16.29 -13.20
N LEU A 306 6.92 16.65 -13.19
CA LEU A 306 7.99 15.80 -13.73
C LEU A 306 8.15 14.49 -12.93
N ALA A 307 7.98 14.54 -11.61
CA ALA A 307 8.04 13.36 -10.74
C ALA A 307 6.91 12.37 -11.07
N GLU A 308 5.70 12.86 -11.32
CA GLU A 308 4.58 11.99 -11.76
C GLU A 308 4.81 11.45 -13.17
N LEU A 309 5.26 12.29 -14.11
CA LEU A 309 5.53 11.87 -15.49
C LEU A 309 6.59 10.77 -15.58
N GLU A 310 7.69 10.89 -14.83
CA GLU A 310 8.80 9.92 -14.90
C GLU A 310 8.36 8.51 -14.52
N LYS A 311 7.39 8.36 -13.59
CA LYS A 311 6.83 7.05 -13.19
C LYS A 311 6.26 6.27 -14.38
N HIS A 312 5.69 6.98 -15.36
CA HIS A 312 5.03 6.38 -16.53
C HIS A 312 5.89 6.40 -17.78
N VAL A 313 6.73 7.42 -17.94
CA VAL A 313 7.61 7.56 -19.10
C VAL A 313 8.83 6.64 -19.01
N LYS A 314 9.30 6.33 -17.78
CA LYS A 314 10.40 5.37 -17.50
C LYS A 314 11.61 5.58 -18.41
N GLY A 315 12.09 6.82 -18.53
CA GLY A 315 13.21 7.21 -19.38
C GLY A 315 12.93 7.32 -20.89
N ASN A 316 11.79 6.87 -21.41
CA ASN A 316 11.44 7.02 -22.82
C ASN A 316 10.92 8.43 -23.14
N LYS A 317 11.83 9.39 -23.28
CA LYS A 317 11.48 10.80 -23.53
C LYS A 317 10.58 11.07 -24.75
N LYS A 318 10.45 10.11 -25.68
CA LYS A 318 9.58 10.21 -26.87
C LYS A 318 8.12 9.88 -26.58
N LYS A 319 7.84 9.22 -25.44
CA LYS A 319 6.49 8.80 -25.05
C LYS A 319 5.59 9.99 -24.74
N LEU A 320 6.11 11.04 -24.11
CA LEU A 320 5.35 12.26 -23.85
C LEU A 320 5.30 13.14 -25.10
N VAL A 321 4.12 13.25 -25.72
CA VAL A 321 3.91 13.96 -26.99
C VAL A 321 3.20 15.30 -26.84
N SER A 322 2.50 15.52 -25.73
CA SER A 322 1.87 16.82 -25.43
C SER A 322 1.75 17.12 -23.95
N GLN A 323 1.70 18.42 -23.66
CA GLN A 323 1.52 19.00 -22.34
C GLN A 323 0.50 20.15 -22.45
N THR A 324 -0.50 20.17 -21.57
CA THR A 324 -1.60 21.14 -21.64
C THR A 324 -1.79 21.86 -20.31
N TYR A 325 -1.88 23.19 -20.34
CA TYR A 325 -2.05 24.07 -19.17
C TYR A 325 -3.06 25.19 -19.45
N ASP A 326 -3.63 25.77 -18.40
CA ASP A 326 -4.68 26.80 -18.47
C ASP A 326 -4.22 28.17 -18.99
N GLY A 327 -2.93 28.48 -18.87
CA GLY A 327 -2.34 29.73 -19.36
C GLY A 327 -1.89 30.68 -18.25
N ALA A 328 -1.97 30.30 -16.97
CA ALA A 328 -1.38 31.07 -15.88
C ALA A 328 0.09 31.43 -16.18
N ALA A 329 0.51 32.65 -15.85
CA ALA A 329 1.81 33.18 -16.25
C ALA A 329 3.00 32.30 -15.80
N LEU A 330 2.87 31.59 -14.67
CA LEU A 330 3.86 30.66 -14.15
C LEU A 330 3.87 29.32 -14.90
N LEU A 331 2.73 28.89 -15.46
CA LEU A 331 2.63 27.66 -16.24
C LEU A 331 3.03 27.85 -17.70
N ASN A 332 2.74 29.02 -18.30
CA ASN A 332 2.96 29.30 -19.72
C ASN A 332 4.15 30.25 -20.01
N GLY A 333 4.80 30.82 -18.99
CA GLY A 333 5.87 31.80 -19.19
C GLY A 333 6.96 31.33 -20.16
N ALA A 334 7.15 32.05 -21.27
CA ALA A 334 8.12 31.70 -22.32
C ALA A 334 9.57 31.61 -21.79
N PHE A 335 9.87 32.37 -20.74
CA PHE A 335 11.13 32.31 -19.99
C PHE A 335 10.86 31.75 -18.60
N LYS A 336 11.26 30.49 -18.37
CA LYS A 336 11.15 29.78 -17.08
C LYS A 336 9.72 29.45 -16.60
N GLY A 337 8.75 29.31 -17.51
CA GLY A 337 7.44 28.72 -17.19
C GLY A 337 7.51 27.20 -17.07
N VAL A 338 6.51 26.58 -16.44
CA VAL A 338 6.42 25.11 -16.32
C VAL A 338 6.51 24.44 -17.68
N GLN A 339 5.82 24.99 -18.69
CA GLN A 339 5.85 24.43 -20.04
C GLN A 339 7.25 24.38 -20.66
N THR A 340 8.07 25.40 -20.41
CA THR A 340 9.45 25.46 -20.89
C THR A 340 10.29 24.37 -20.23
N ILE A 341 10.18 24.19 -18.91
CA ILE A 341 10.94 23.18 -18.16
C ILE A 341 10.55 21.75 -18.59
N VAL A 342 9.26 21.50 -18.76
CA VAL A 342 8.76 20.21 -19.25
C VAL A 342 9.21 19.97 -20.69
N LYS A 343 9.21 21.00 -21.55
CA LYS A 343 9.70 20.91 -22.93
C LYS A 343 11.20 20.63 -23.03
N GLU A 344 12.01 21.24 -22.16
CA GLU A 344 13.46 20.97 -22.06
C GLU A 344 13.73 19.52 -21.64
N THR A 345 12.90 18.98 -20.74
CA THR A 345 13.04 17.59 -20.27
C THR A 345 12.56 16.59 -21.32
N TYR A 346 11.41 16.86 -21.93
CA TYR A 346 10.70 16.05 -22.91
C TYR A 346 10.50 16.82 -24.22
N GLY A 347 11.53 16.80 -25.09
CA GLY A 347 11.54 17.59 -26.33
C GLY A 347 10.37 17.35 -27.28
N TYR A 348 9.74 16.17 -27.23
CA TYR A 348 8.58 15.82 -28.04
C TYR A 348 7.24 16.32 -27.46
N ALA A 349 7.20 16.75 -26.20
CA ALA A 349 5.99 17.20 -25.53
C ALA A 349 5.57 18.57 -26.05
N THR A 350 4.67 18.63 -27.02
CA THR A 350 4.18 19.89 -27.59
C THR A 350 3.25 20.59 -26.60
N TYR A 351 3.52 21.87 -26.34
CA TYR A 351 2.67 22.67 -25.47
C TYR A 351 1.36 23.05 -26.18
N ILE A 352 0.25 22.77 -25.52
CA ILE A 352 -1.09 23.13 -25.95
C ILE A 352 -1.70 24.04 -24.88
N HIS A 353 -2.14 25.22 -25.29
CA HIS A 353 -2.82 26.14 -24.40
C HIS A 353 -4.30 25.77 -24.27
N CYS A 354 -4.87 25.87 -23.07
CA CYS A 354 -6.31 25.69 -22.86
C CYS A 354 -7.12 26.63 -23.76
N TYR A 355 -7.93 26.04 -24.65
CA TYR A 355 -8.78 26.80 -25.57
C TYR A 355 -9.96 27.47 -24.85
N ALA A 356 -10.50 26.85 -23.81
CA ALA A 356 -11.57 27.45 -23.01
C ALA A 356 -11.08 28.75 -22.34
N HIS A 357 -9.87 28.72 -21.77
CA HIS A 357 -9.24 29.92 -21.21
C HIS A 357 -8.97 30.97 -22.29
N LYS A 358 -8.43 30.59 -23.45
CA LYS A 358 -8.24 31.52 -24.59
C LYS A 358 -9.55 32.17 -25.03
N LEU A 359 -10.61 31.39 -25.15
CA LEU A 359 -11.93 31.91 -25.52
C LEU A 359 -12.44 32.89 -24.47
N ASN A 360 -12.30 32.56 -23.18
CA ASN A 360 -12.68 33.45 -22.09
C ASN A 360 -11.89 34.76 -22.13
N LEU A 361 -10.58 34.72 -22.36
CA LEU A 361 -9.74 35.91 -22.53
C LEU A 361 -10.17 36.75 -23.72
N VAL A 362 -10.46 36.13 -24.87
CA VAL A 362 -10.97 36.84 -26.06
C VAL A 362 -12.29 37.52 -25.75
N MET A 363 -13.22 36.84 -25.06
CA MET A 363 -14.50 37.41 -24.67
C MET A 363 -14.35 38.55 -23.66
N LEU A 364 -13.48 38.41 -22.66
CA LEU A 364 -13.15 39.46 -21.70
C LEU A 364 -12.55 40.69 -22.39
N ASN A 365 -11.60 40.48 -23.29
CA ASN A 365 -10.96 41.56 -24.04
C ASN A 365 -11.94 42.24 -24.99
N ALA A 366 -12.76 41.47 -25.72
CA ALA A 366 -13.79 42.01 -26.59
C ALA A 366 -14.83 42.83 -25.81
N ALA A 367 -15.31 42.33 -24.67
CA ALA A 367 -16.24 43.06 -23.81
C ALA A 367 -15.61 44.32 -23.19
N SER A 368 -14.34 44.26 -22.83
CA SER A 368 -13.60 45.37 -22.20
C SER A 368 -13.24 46.48 -23.20
N ALA A 369 -12.88 46.12 -24.43
CA ALA A 369 -12.60 47.04 -25.53
C ALA A 369 -13.89 47.68 -26.07
N ASN A 370 -14.99 46.92 -26.09
CA ASN A 370 -16.25 47.34 -26.67
C ASN A 370 -17.28 47.78 -25.62
N LYS A 371 -16.92 48.69 -24.70
CA LYS A 371 -17.89 49.30 -23.77
C LYS A 371 -19.12 49.89 -24.49
N LYS A 372 -18.93 50.37 -25.73
CA LYS A 372 -19.99 50.94 -26.58
C LYS A 372 -20.96 49.89 -27.15
N TYR A 373 -20.47 48.67 -27.43
CA TYR A 373 -21.26 47.57 -28.01
C TYR A 373 -21.69 46.52 -26.99
N LYS A 374 -21.43 46.74 -25.70
CA LYS A 374 -22.01 45.93 -24.62
C LYS A 374 -23.53 45.81 -24.78
N LYS A 375 -24.18 46.90 -25.19
CA LYS A 375 -25.61 46.93 -25.50
C LYS A 375 -25.94 46.06 -26.70
N ASP A 376 -25.20 46.17 -27.79
CA ASP A 376 -25.42 45.38 -29.01
C ASP A 376 -25.18 43.88 -28.80
N ILE A 377 -24.23 43.48 -27.95
CA ILE A 377 -24.02 42.08 -27.56
C ILE A 377 -25.18 41.58 -26.71
N LEU A 378 -25.67 42.38 -25.76
CA LEU A 378 -26.88 42.05 -24.99
C LEU A 378 -28.09 41.90 -25.90
N ASP A 379 -28.28 42.83 -26.83
CA ASP A 379 -29.39 42.82 -27.79
C ASP A 379 -29.30 41.62 -28.75
N THR A 380 -28.10 41.23 -29.16
CA THR A 380 -27.88 40.04 -30.01
C THR A 380 -28.16 38.75 -29.25
N MET A 381 -27.68 38.62 -28.01
CA MET A 381 -27.95 37.44 -27.19
C MET A 381 -29.44 37.34 -26.83
N GLN A 382 -30.12 38.47 -26.63
CA GLN A 382 -31.57 38.50 -26.40
C GLN A 382 -32.33 38.02 -27.64
N LYS A 383 -31.94 38.47 -28.85
CA LYS A 383 -32.50 37.93 -30.10
C LYS A 383 -32.29 36.43 -30.26
N VAL A 384 -31.11 35.90 -29.89
CA VAL A 384 -30.85 34.44 -29.92
C VAL A 384 -31.77 33.69 -28.96
N VAL A 385 -32.07 34.25 -27.79
CA VAL A 385 -33.03 33.67 -26.83
C VAL A 385 -34.46 33.69 -27.40
N ASP A 386 -34.83 34.77 -28.08
CA ASP A 386 -36.20 34.98 -28.57
C ASP A 386 -36.50 34.21 -29.87
N GLU A 387 -35.49 34.01 -30.74
CA GLU A 387 -35.67 33.46 -32.09
C GLU A 387 -35.28 31.97 -32.24
N THR A 388 -34.50 31.41 -31.32
CA THR A 388 -34.02 30.03 -31.42
C THR A 388 -34.89 29.05 -30.62
N SER A 389 -35.04 27.82 -31.12
CA SER A 389 -35.78 26.74 -30.42
C SER A 389 -34.86 25.77 -29.66
N ASN A 390 -33.54 25.92 -29.80
CA ASN A 390 -32.56 25.04 -29.16
C ASN A 390 -32.33 25.44 -27.69
N VAL A 391 -32.78 24.57 -26.78
CA VAL A 391 -32.72 24.78 -25.32
C VAL A 391 -31.28 25.00 -24.81
N SER A 392 -30.29 24.29 -25.35
CA SER A 392 -28.88 24.46 -24.95
C SER A 392 -28.35 25.84 -25.33
N THR A 393 -28.68 26.31 -26.53
CA THR A 393 -28.27 27.63 -27.03
C THR A 393 -28.95 28.75 -26.23
N ILE A 394 -30.24 28.59 -25.90
CA ILE A 394 -30.98 29.53 -25.04
C ILE A 394 -30.34 29.63 -23.65
N ASN A 395 -30.00 28.49 -23.04
CA ASN A 395 -29.40 28.46 -21.71
C ASN A 395 -28.03 29.14 -21.68
N GLN A 396 -27.19 28.91 -22.69
CA GLN A 396 -25.89 29.56 -22.82
C GLN A 396 -26.02 31.07 -23.06
N ALA A 397 -26.88 31.49 -23.99
CA ALA A 397 -27.11 32.91 -24.28
C ALA A 397 -27.65 33.66 -23.06
N THR A 398 -28.60 33.06 -22.32
CA THR A 398 -29.15 33.61 -21.08
C THR A 398 -28.08 33.72 -19.99
N GLY A 399 -27.17 32.74 -19.90
CA GLY A 399 -26.01 32.78 -19.01
C GLY A 399 -25.10 33.98 -19.30
N TYR A 400 -24.78 34.21 -20.57
CA TYR A 400 -23.98 35.37 -20.99
C TYR A 400 -24.68 36.70 -20.67
N ILE A 401 -25.99 36.81 -20.89
CA ILE A 401 -26.76 38.02 -20.53
C ILE A 401 -26.66 38.30 -19.03
N LYS A 402 -26.84 37.27 -18.17
CA LYS A 402 -26.73 37.41 -16.71
C LYS A 402 -25.34 37.86 -16.26
N ILE A 403 -24.29 37.29 -16.84
CA ILE A 403 -22.91 37.66 -16.53
C ILE A 403 -22.64 39.11 -16.94
N LEU A 404 -23.01 39.49 -18.15
CA LEU A 404 -22.76 40.83 -18.69
C LEU A 404 -23.58 41.93 -17.99
N THR A 405 -24.73 41.59 -17.40
CA THR A 405 -25.58 42.51 -16.61
C THR A 405 -25.30 42.49 -15.11
N SER A 406 -24.55 41.50 -14.61
CA SER A 406 -24.24 41.36 -13.19
C SER A 406 -23.46 42.57 -12.65
N LYS A 407 -24.01 43.22 -11.61
CA LYS A 407 -23.37 44.35 -10.92
C LYS A 407 -22.01 43.95 -10.34
N SER A 408 -21.90 42.72 -9.81
CA SER A 408 -20.65 42.19 -9.27
C SER A 408 -19.61 41.98 -10.37
N PHE A 409 -20.00 41.39 -11.50
CA PHE A 409 -19.10 41.20 -12.64
C PHE A 409 -18.58 42.54 -13.18
N VAL A 410 -19.46 43.52 -13.35
CA VAL A 410 -19.10 44.88 -13.81
C VAL A 410 -18.19 45.61 -12.81
N PHE A 411 -18.45 45.45 -11.51
CA PHE A 411 -17.61 46.00 -10.45
C PHE A 411 -16.20 45.41 -10.48
N TRP A 412 -16.07 44.08 -10.51
CA TRP A 412 -14.78 43.40 -10.55
C TRP A 412 -14.01 43.71 -11.85
N LEU A 413 -14.68 43.72 -13.00
CA LEU A 413 -14.07 44.11 -14.28
C LEU A 413 -13.55 45.57 -14.25
N GLY A 414 -14.29 46.47 -13.61
CA GLY A 414 -13.88 47.86 -13.40
C GLY A 414 -12.72 48.02 -12.42
N LEU A 415 -12.68 47.19 -11.37
CA LEU A 415 -11.63 47.14 -10.37
C LEU A 415 -10.33 46.57 -10.97
N PHE A 416 -10.39 45.46 -11.70
CA PHE A 416 -9.24 44.85 -12.39
C PHE A 416 -8.62 45.81 -13.41
N ARG A 417 -9.43 46.55 -14.17
CA ARG A 417 -8.94 47.61 -15.07
C ARG A 417 -8.19 48.74 -14.34
N LYS A 418 -8.54 49.03 -13.08
CA LYS A 418 -7.88 50.07 -12.28
C LYS A 418 -6.61 49.58 -11.58
N ILE A 419 -6.59 48.30 -11.18
CA ILE A 419 -5.45 47.68 -10.49
C ILE A 419 -4.36 47.25 -11.49
N MET A 420 -4.74 46.84 -12.70
CA MET A 420 -3.81 46.37 -13.74
C MET A 420 -3.97 47.16 -15.06
N PRO A 421 -3.56 48.45 -15.11
CA PRO A 421 -3.72 49.28 -16.31
C PRO A 421 -2.76 48.92 -17.47
N HIS A 422 -1.80 48.01 -17.28
CA HIS A 422 -0.72 47.72 -18.23
C HIS A 422 -0.61 46.27 -18.74
N GLU A 423 -1.64 45.43 -18.63
CA GLU A 423 -1.64 44.15 -19.36
C GLU A 423 -1.97 44.31 -20.85
N THR A 424 -1.18 45.15 -21.52
CA THR A 424 -1.08 45.26 -22.97
C THR A 424 0.18 44.53 -23.44
N PHE A 425 0.23 43.21 -23.32
CA PHE A 425 1.22 42.33 -23.96
C PHE A 425 0.50 40.97 -24.13
N TYR A 426 0.01 40.55 -25.31
CA TYR A 426 0.73 40.28 -26.55
C TYR A 426 -0.17 40.54 -27.78
N LEU A 427 0.01 41.69 -28.44
CA LEU A 427 -0.55 41.96 -29.77
C LEU A 427 0.51 42.52 -30.74
N LEU A 428 1.78 42.21 -30.51
CA LEU A 428 2.86 42.58 -31.44
C LEU A 428 3.64 41.32 -31.78
N HIS A 429 3.35 40.74 -32.95
CA HIS A 429 4.30 40.26 -33.97
C HIS A 429 3.57 39.31 -34.95
N PHE A 430 2.70 39.89 -35.78
CA PHE A 430 2.44 39.37 -37.13
C PHE A 430 2.40 40.60 -38.05
N ASN A 431 3.55 40.89 -38.66
CA ASN A 431 3.62 41.47 -39.99
C ASN A 431 3.76 40.32 -40.98
#